data_AF-A0A354EW28-F1
#
_entry.id   AF-A0A354EW28-F1
#
_cell.length_a   1.000
_cell.length_b   1.000
_cell.length_c   1.000
_cell.angle_alpha   90.00
_cell.angle_beta   90.00
_cell.angle_gamma   90.00
#
_symmetry.space_group_name_H-M   'P 1'
#
loop_
_entity.id
_entity.type
_entity.pdbx_description
1 polymer ?
#
loop_
_entity_poly.entity_id
_entity_poly.type
_entity_poly.pdbx_seq_one_letter_code
_entity_poly.pdbx_strand_id
1 'polypeptide(L)'
;MKARTIRAWSWVHKWSSLVSTVFLLMLCVTGLPLVFTHELDEVLLHEPWQPKNPDGPLLDLDQVLSAALALHPGEVPAFMSFDEDRPVVNVTSRAPDAPAGQYSFEPIDQTSGEVAPLVAGHPVMEFLLQLHTDMFLGLAGMLFLGAMGLMLVAALVSGVVLYAPFMRRLPFGTVRASKAARTRWLDYHNLLGVVTLAWVLVVGTTGVVNTLATPIIAFWKDTALKELTVAYDAPAPAGRRASLDAAVKRAQAALPGMTLQFVAFPGSTYSTDHHYAVFFHGDTPLTKHMTTPALIDARTGELAAVASMPWYVKTLSLSQPLHFGDYGGLGLKIVWALLDIATIVILISGLYLWLAKRRKPA
;
A
#
# COMPACT_ATOMS: atom_id res chain seq x y z
N MET A 1 38.85 5.20 -13.17
CA MET A 1 37.94 6.36 -13.10
C MET A 1 38.76 7.63 -12.83
N LYS A 2 38.50 8.75 -13.54
CA LYS A 2 39.23 10.02 -13.33
C LYS A 2 38.87 10.64 -11.97
N ALA A 3 39.81 11.36 -11.35
CA ALA A 3 39.62 11.95 -10.01
C ALA A 3 38.42 12.92 -9.94
N ARG A 4 38.16 13.69 -11.01
CA ARG A 4 36.99 14.59 -11.12
C ARG A 4 35.67 13.82 -11.02
N THR A 5 35.57 12.67 -11.68
CA THR A 5 34.38 11.81 -11.66
C THR A 5 34.13 11.25 -10.26
N ILE A 6 35.17 10.78 -9.56
CA ILE A 6 35.05 10.29 -8.17
C ILE A 6 34.56 11.41 -7.23
N ARG A 7 35.07 12.63 -7.38
CA ARG A 7 34.63 13.79 -6.58
C ARG A 7 33.16 14.12 -6.84
N ALA A 8 32.71 14.09 -8.08
CA ALA A 8 31.33 14.36 -8.44
C ALA A 8 30.37 13.33 -7.82
N TRP A 9 30.63 12.03 -8.01
CA TRP A 9 29.82 10.96 -7.41
C TRP A 9 29.85 10.98 -5.89
N SER A 10 31.00 11.27 -5.27
CA SER A 10 31.09 11.42 -3.82
C SER A 10 30.30 12.61 -3.30
N TRP A 11 30.20 13.70 -4.09
CA TRP A 11 29.36 14.84 -3.74
C TRP A 11 27.88 14.49 -3.83
N VAL A 12 27.46 13.82 -4.92
CA VAL A 12 26.07 13.35 -5.10
C VAL A 12 25.69 12.42 -3.95
N HIS A 13 26.46 11.34 -3.73
CA HIS A 13 26.21 10.37 -2.66
C HIS A 13 26.10 11.04 -1.30
N LYS A 14 27.02 11.96 -0.98
CA LYS A 14 27.05 12.65 0.32
C LYS A 14 25.78 13.47 0.55
N TRP A 15 25.34 14.25 -0.43
CA TRP A 15 24.22 15.18 -0.22
C TRP A 15 22.87 14.49 -0.39
N SER A 16 22.72 13.58 -1.35
CA SER A 16 21.49 12.82 -1.50
C SER A 16 21.24 11.92 -0.29
N SER A 17 22.28 11.29 0.26
CA SER A 17 22.15 10.53 1.52
C SER A 17 21.86 11.44 2.71
N LEU A 18 22.63 12.50 2.93
CA LEU A 18 22.50 13.32 4.14
C LEU A 18 21.15 14.04 4.24
N VAL A 19 20.64 14.58 3.13
CA VAL A 19 19.36 15.28 3.09
C VAL A 19 18.20 14.32 3.39
N SER A 20 18.25 13.11 2.85
CA SER A 20 17.18 12.12 3.03
C SER A 20 17.30 11.32 4.33
N THR A 21 18.49 11.23 4.95
CA THR A 21 18.78 10.31 6.07
C THR A 21 17.77 10.37 7.20
N VAL A 22 17.35 11.56 7.64
CA VAL A 22 16.42 11.67 8.78
C VAL A 22 15.05 11.09 8.46
N PHE A 23 14.55 11.32 7.24
CA PHE A 23 13.26 10.80 6.78
C PHE A 23 13.34 9.30 6.47
N LEU A 24 14.44 8.84 5.88
CA LEU A 24 14.65 7.41 5.67
C LEU A 24 14.76 6.65 7.00
N LEU A 25 15.41 7.24 8.01
CA LEU A 25 15.49 6.64 9.34
C LEU A 25 14.11 6.57 9.99
N MET A 26 13.31 7.63 9.86
CA MET A 26 11.91 7.61 10.28
C MET A 26 11.15 6.48 9.57
N LEU A 27 11.25 6.38 8.23
CA LEU A 27 10.58 5.35 7.44
C LEU A 27 10.98 3.93 7.85
N CYS A 28 12.27 3.66 8.09
CA CYS A 28 12.71 2.35 8.58
C CYS A 28 12.14 2.07 9.98
N VAL A 29 12.28 3.02 10.91
CA VAL A 29 11.82 2.84 12.30
C VAL A 29 10.31 2.63 12.39
N THR A 30 9.51 3.33 11.58
CA THR A 30 8.06 3.12 11.53
C THR A 30 7.68 1.91 10.69
N GLY A 31 8.45 1.58 9.64
CA GLY A 31 8.21 0.43 8.77
C GLY A 31 8.45 -0.91 9.48
N LEU A 32 9.44 -0.98 10.37
CA LEU A 32 9.78 -2.21 11.09
C LEU A 32 8.60 -2.86 11.83
N PRO A 33 7.83 -2.15 12.68
CA PRO A 33 6.62 -2.71 13.28
C PRO A 33 5.49 -2.90 12.26
N LEU A 34 5.37 -2.05 11.24
CA LEU A 34 4.30 -2.14 10.23
C LEU A 34 4.36 -3.42 9.39
N VAL A 35 5.55 -3.99 9.19
CA VAL A 35 5.71 -5.32 8.55
C VAL A 35 4.95 -6.42 9.33
N PHE A 36 4.77 -6.25 10.63
CA PHE A 36 4.10 -7.19 11.53
C PHE A 36 2.72 -6.72 11.98
N THR A 37 2.05 -5.85 11.22
CA THR A 37 0.75 -5.29 11.63
C THR A 37 -0.26 -6.38 11.98
N HIS A 38 -0.42 -7.41 11.14
CA HIS A 38 -1.34 -8.51 11.42
C HIS A 38 -1.00 -9.25 12.73
N GLU A 39 0.26 -9.61 12.93
CA GLU A 39 0.71 -10.32 14.14
C GLU A 39 0.59 -9.45 15.40
N LEU A 40 0.83 -8.15 15.26
CA LEU A 40 0.71 -7.19 16.36
C LEU A 40 -0.75 -6.92 16.68
N ASP A 41 -1.61 -6.73 15.69
CA ASP A 41 -3.04 -6.54 15.89
C ASP A 41 -3.67 -7.79 16.51
N GLU A 42 -3.31 -8.99 16.04
CA GLU A 42 -3.75 -10.24 16.67
C GLU A 42 -3.40 -10.25 18.16
N VAL A 43 -2.15 -9.94 18.53
CA VAL A 43 -1.71 -9.94 19.93
C VAL A 43 -2.31 -8.79 20.76
N LEU A 44 -2.44 -7.59 20.18
CA LEU A 44 -2.78 -6.36 20.90
C LEU A 44 -4.29 -6.09 20.97
N LEU A 45 -5.07 -6.57 20.00
CA LEU A 45 -6.50 -6.27 19.87
C LEU A 45 -7.42 -7.43 20.25
N HIS A 46 -6.93 -8.47 20.94
CA HIS A 46 -7.66 -9.68 21.35
C HIS A 46 -9.13 -9.44 21.81
N GLU A 47 -10.02 -9.30 20.85
CA GLU A 47 -11.47 -9.26 20.97
C GLU A 47 -11.96 -10.37 20.03
N PRO A 48 -11.97 -11.63 20.48
CA PRO A 48 -12.46 -12.73 19.66
C PRO A 48 -13.94 -12.52 19.39
N TRP A 49 -14.25 -11.89 18.27
CA TRP A 49 -15.61 -11.81 17.76
C TRP A 49 -15.91 -13.08 16.98
N GLN A 50 -17.06 -13.68 17.30
CA GLN A 50 -17.60 -14.82 16.57
C GLN A 50 -18.87 -14.38 15.86
N PRO A 51 -19.09 -14.82 14.61
CA PRO A 51 -20.37 -14.60 13.95
C PRO A 51 -21.49 -15.19 14.78
N LYS A 52 -22.67 -14.56 14.71
CA LYS A 52 -23.80 -14.98 15.54
C LYS A 52 -24.30 -16.37 15.16
N ASN A 53 -24.25 -16.70 13.86
CA ASN A 53 -24.64 -18.00 13.33
C ASN A 53 -23.50 -18.59 12.47
N PRO A 54 -22.40 -19.09 13.07
CA PRO A 54 -21.21 -19.54 12.35
C PRO A 54 -21.50 -20.65 11.31
N ASP A 55 -22.44 -21.54 11.63
CA ASP A 55 -22.85 -22.66 10.77
C ASP A 55 -24.12 -22.34 9.94
N GLY A 56 -24.61 -21.10 10.00
CA GLY A 56 -25.80 -20.65 9.29
C GLY A 56 -25.52 -20.36 7.81
N PRO A 57 -26.56 -20.36 6.94
CA PRO A 57 -26.40 -19.85 5.59
C PRO A 57 -26.05 -18.36 5.62
N LEU A 58 -25.15 -17.95 4.73
CA LEU A 58 -24.82 -16.54 4.52
C LEU A 58 -26.00 -15.83 3.85
N LEU A 59 -26.32 -14.63 4.35
CA LEU A 59 -27.24 -13.70 3.70
C LEU A 59 -26.67 -13.28 2.34
N ASP A 60 -27.57 -13.06 1.38
CA ASP A 60 -27.19 -12.47 0.10
C ASP A 60 -26.80 -10.99 0.26
N LEU A 61 -26.12 -10.45 -0.75
CA LEU A 61 -25.60 -9.08 -0.67
C LEU A 61 -26.71 -8.01 -0.64
N ASP A 62 -27.90 -8.30 -1.17
CA ASP A 62 -29.04 -7.39 -1.13
C ASP A 62 -29.65 -7.32 0.28
N GLN A 63 -29.70 -8.44 0.99
CA GLN A 63 -30.12 -8.54 2.39
C GLN A 63 -29.15 -7.78 3.31
N VAL A 64 -27.85 -8.00 3.14
CA VAL A 64 -26.81 -7.27 3.87
C VAL A 64 -26.90 -5.76 3.62
N LEU A 65 -27.02 -5.36 2.35
CA LEU A 65 -27.18 -3.96 1.97
C LEU A 65 -28.42 -3.33 2.61
N SER A 66 -29.54 -4.06 2.61
CA SER A 66 -30.79 -3.60 3.20
C SER A 66 -30.67 -3.44 4.72
N ALA A 67 -30.00 -4.38 5.40
CA ALA A 67 -29.76 -4.31 6.84
C ALA A 67 -28.91 -3.08 7.21
N ALA A 68 -27.83 -2.81 6.46
CA ALA A 68 -27.00 -1.62 6.69
C ALA A 68 -27.77 -0.31 6.44
N LEU A 69 -28.51 -0.19 5.33
CA LEU A 69 -29.25 1.03 5.01
C LEU A 69 -30.45 1.28 5.94
N ALA A 70 -30.96 0.23 6.61
CA ALA A 70 -32.00 0.39 7.63
C ALA A 70 -31.49 1.14 8.88
N LEU A 71 -30.17 1.10 9.15
CA LEU A 71 -29.54 1.85 10.23
C LEU A 71 -29.43 3.35 9.91
N HIS A 72 -29.36 3.69 8.61
CA HIS A 72 -29.23 5.07 8.12
C HIS A 72 -30.31 5.42 7.09
N PRO A 73 -31.58 5.60 7.51
CA PRO A 73 -32.68 5.88 6.59
C PRO A 73 -32.44 7.15 5.75
N GLY A 74 -32.54 7.00 4.42
CA GLY A 74 -32.36 8.11 3.47
C GLY A 74 -30.94 8.22 2.90
N GLU A 75 -29.98 7.47 3.43
CA GLU A 75 -28.67 7.33 2.80
C GLU A 75 -28.70 6.42 1.57
N VAL A 76 -27.73 6.64 0.68
CA VAL A 76 -27.47 5.82 -0.49
C VAL A 76 -26.14 5.10 -0.34
N PRO A 77 -26.02 3.87 -0.85
CA PRO A 77 -24.77 3.13 -0.75
C PRO A 77 -23.70 3.74 -1.66
N ALA A 78 -22.47 3.79 -1.15
CA ALA A 78 -21.28 4.24 -1.85
C ALA A 78 -20.35 3.07 -2.18
N PHE A 79 -20.04 2.23 -1.18
CA PHE A 79 -19.11 1.10 -1.31
C PHE A 79 -19.57 -0.11 -0.50
N MET A 80 -19.13 -1.29 -0.91
CA MET A 80 -19.21 -2.53 -0.14
C MET A 80 -17.85 -3.21 -0.21
N SER A 81 -17.27 -3.60 0.92
CA SER A 81 -16.01 -4.36 0.98
C SER A 81 -16.17 -5.60 1.84
N PHE A 82 -15.33 -6.59 1.61
CA PHE A 82 -15.47 -7.93 2.18
C PHE A 82 -14.28 -8.20 3.10
N ASP A 83 -14.57 -8.59 4.33
CA ASP A 83 -13.56 -9.06 5.26
C ASP A 83 -13.06 -10.44 4.82
N GLU A 84 -11.75 -10.64 4.76
CA GLU A 84 -11.15 -11.91 4.31
C GLU A 84 -11.15 -12.97 5.43
N ASP A 85 -11.15 -12.54 6.69
CA ASP A 85 -10.98 -13.41 7.86
C ASP A 85 -12.31 -13.69 8.58
N ARG A 86 -13.31 -12.82 8.39
CA ARG A 86 -14.63 -12.92 9.04
C ARG A 86 -15.74 -12.92 8.00
N PRO A 87 -16.91 -13.55 8.26
CA PRO A 87 -18.09 -13.43 7.40
C PRO A 87 -18.77 -12.06 7.59
N VAL A 88 -18.00 -10.98 7.44
CA VAL A 88 -18.44 -9.60 7.64
C VAL A 88 -18.34 -8.85 6.31
N VAL A 89 -19.42 -8.15 5.99
CA VAL A 89 -19.49 -7.28 4.83
C VAL A 89 -19.60 -5.84 5.32
N ASN A 90 -18.62 -5.03 4.95
CA ASN A 90 -18.55 -3.63 5.33
C ASN A 90 -19.31 -2.79 4.30
N VAL A 91 -20.40 -2.15 4.72
CA VAL A 91 -21.20 -1.26 3.87
C VAL A 91 -20.86 0.18 4.20
N THR A 92 -20.49 0.95 3.17
CA THR A 92 -20.29 2.39 3.27
C THR A 92 -21.42 3.11 2.56
N SER A 93 -22.15 3.96 3.29
CA SER A 93 -23.25 4.77 2.77
C SER A 93 -22.99 6.26 3.01
N ARG A 94 -23.80 7.11 2.37
CA ARG A 94 -23.75 8.56 2.54
C ARG A 94 -25.12 9.17 2.28
N ALA A 95 -25.38 10.35 2.83
CA ALA A 95 -26.50 11.15 2.36
C ALA A 95 -26.31 11.53 0.88
N PRO A 96 -27.38 11.60 0.06
CA PRO A 96 -27.29 11.92 -1.37
C PRO A 96 -26.51 13.20 -1.70
N ASP A 97 -26.66 14.22 -0.85
CA ASP A 97 -26.03 15.54 -1.01
C ASP A 97 -24.82 15.75 -0.09
N ALA A 98 -24.31 14.69 0.55
CA ALA A 98 -23.17 14.80 1.44
C ALA A 98 -21.89 15.22 0.68
N PRO A 99 -21.07 16.14 1.24
CA PRO A 99 -19.74 16.41 0.73
C PRO A 99 -18.91 15.14 0.63
N ALA A 100 -18.04 15.06 -0.37
CA ALA A 100 -17.11 13.94 -0.50
C ALA A 100 -16.27 13.77 0.78
N GLY A 101 -16.26 12.56 1.33
CA GLY A 101 -15.53 12.24 2.57
C GLY A 101 -16.42 12.09 3.81
N GLN A 102 -17.71 12.44 3.75
CA GLN A 102 -18.67 12.13 4.80
C GLN A 102 -19.39 10.82 4.47
N TYR A 103 -19.06 9.78 5.23
CA TYR A 103 -19.60 8.44 5.05
C TYR A 103 -20.02 7.84 6.38
N SER A 104 -21.07 7.04 6.33
CA SER A 104 -21.47 6.11 7.38
C SER A 104 -20.88 4.74 7.04
N PHE A 105 -20.30 4.06 8.01
CA PHE A 105 -19.62 2.78 7.82
C PHE A 105 -20.20 1.74 8.77
N GLU A 106 -20.79 0.69 8.20
CA GLU A 106 -21.48 -0.36 8.94
C GLU A 106 -20.92 -1.73 8.58
N PRO A 107 -20.13 -2.36 9.48
CA PRO A 107 -19.75 -3.77 9.36
C PRO A 107 -20.96 -4.65 9.69
N ILE A 108 -21.44 -5.46 8.74
CA ILE A 108 -22.59 -6.34 8.92
C ILE A 108 -22.14 -7.80 8.94
N ASP A 109 -22.50 -8.53 9.99
CA ASP A 109 -22.36 -9.99 10.07
C ASP A 109 -23.27 -10.64 9.02
N GLN A 110 -22.67 -11.25 8.01
CA GLN A 110 -23.39 -11.88 6.90
C GLN A 110 -24.17 -13.12 7.36
N THR A 111 -23.92 -13.66 8.55
CA THR A 111 -24.67 -14.81 9.09
C THR A 111 -25.97 -14.43 9.80
N SER A 112 -26.15 -13.15 10.12
CA SER A 112 -27.29 -12.68 10.94
C SER A 112 -27.92 -11.39 10.46
N GLY A 113 -27.20 -10.55 9.71
CA GLY A 113 -27.63 -9.21 9.31
C GLY A 113 -27.48 -8.17 10.43
N GLU A 114 -26.86 -8.53 11.55
CA GLU A 114 -26.60 -7.62 12.67
C GLU A 114 -25.25 -6.91 12.51
N VAL A 115 -25.09 -5.79 13.22
CA VAL A 115 -23.84 -5.02 13.22
C VAL A 115 -22.75 -5.83 13.93
N ALA A 116 -21.64 -6.06 13.23
CA ALA A 116 -20.43 -6.63 13.80
C ALA A 116 -19.57 -5.52 14.45
N PRO A 117 -18.63 -5.86 15.34
CA PRO A 117 -17.67 -4.89 15.83
C PRO A 117 -16.79 -4.35 14.70
N LEU A 118 -16.54 -3.04 14.74
CA LEU A 118 -15.51 -2.39 13.93
C LEU A 118 -14.16 -3.04 14.26
N VAL A 119 -13.43 -3.41 13.21
CA VAL A 119 -11.99 -3.67 13.34
C VAL A 119 -11.31 -2.33 13.17
N ALA A 120 -11.11 -1.63 14.27
CA ALA A 120 -10.20 -0.50 14.30
C ALA A 120 -8.77 -1.07 14.38
N GLY A 121 -7.83 -0.50 13.62
CA GLY A 121 -6.43 -0.84 13.78
C GLY A 121 -5.97 -0.43 15.18
N HIS A 122 -4.91 -1.05 15.69
CA HIS A 122 -4.38 -0.62 16.98
C HIS A 122 -3.93 0.85 16.87
N PRO A 123 -4.31 1.78 17.77
CA PRO A 123 -4.08 3.22 17.58
C PRO A 123 -2.62 3.60 17.35
N VAL A 124 -1.69 2.84 17.96
CA VAL A 124 -0.24 3.02 17.74
C VAL A 124 0.16 2.59 16.32
N MET A 125 -0.41 1.50 15.79
CA MET A 125 -0.14 1.04 14.43
C MET A 125 -0.69 2.03 13.40
N GLU A 126 -1.89 2.57 13.63
CA GLU A 126 -2.46 3.62 12.80
C GLU A 126 -1.61 4.89 12.80
N PHE A 127 -1.15 5.33 13.98
CA PHE A 127 -0.22 6.46 14.10
C PHE A 127 1.08 6.23 13.32
N LEU A 128 1.69 5.04 13.46
CA LEU A 128 2.92 4.68 12.76
C LEU A 128 2.70 4.64 11.25
N LEU A 129 1.58 4.08 10.79
CA LEU A 129 1.21 4.01 9.38
C LEU A 129 1.04 5.41 8.80
N GLN A 130 0.33 6.30 9.49
CA GLN A 130 0.11 7.67 9.02
C GLN A 130 1.43 8.45 8.99
N LEU A 131 2.26 8.34 10.04
CA LEU A 131 3.59 8.94 10.04
C LEU A 131 4.46 8.43 8.89
N HIS A 132 4.40 7.12 8.59
CA HIS A 132 5.18 6.47 7.54
C HIS A 132 4.72 6.84 6.13
N THR A 133 3.41 6.97 5.91
CA THR A 133 2.85 7.17 4.56
C THR A 133 2.81 8.62 4.15
N ASP A 134 2.45 9.53 5.06
CA ASP A 134 2.21 10.93 4.70
C ASP A 134 2.66 11.96 5.74
N MET A 135 3.26 11.53 6.86
CA MET A 135 3.69 12.42 7.95
C MET A 135 2.56 13.32 8.50
N PHE A 136 1.30 12.88 8.42
CA PHE A 136 0.10 13.67 8.75
C PHE A 136 -0.12 14.89 7.85
N LEU A 137 0.47 14.92 6.65
CA LEU A 137 0.39 16.03 5.70
C LEU A 137 -0.38 15.66 4.42
N GLY A 138 -1.00 14.47 4.38
CA GLY A 138 -1.73 13.98 3.20
C GLY A 138 -0.84 13.94 1.95
N LEU A 139 -1.40 14.36 0.81
CA LEU A 139 -0.69 14.32 -0.47
C LEU A 139 0.65 15.07 -0.46
N ALA A 140 0.75 16.20 0.25
CA ALA A 140 2.01 16.95 0.31
C ALA A 140 3.12 16.14 0.99
N GLY A 141 2.79 15.43 2.07
CA GLY A 141 3.72 14.55 2.77
C GLY A 141 4.10 13.33 1.96
N MET A 142 3.13 12.69 1.28
CA MET A 142 3.42 11.59 0.35
C MET A 142 4.44 12.03 -0.71
N LEU A 143 4.18 13.12 -1.43
CA LEU A 143 5.08 13.60 -2.48
C LEU A 143 6.46 14.03 -1.95
N PHE A 144 6.50 14.60 -0.75
CA PHE A 144 7.76 14.95 -0.07
C PHE A 144 8.58 13.69 0.24
N LEU A 145 7.97 12.66 0.83
CA LEU A 145 8.62 11.36 1.08
C LEU A 145 9.04 10.69 -0.22
N GLY A 146 8.26 10.83 -1.30
CA GLY A 146 8.62 10.37 -2.64
C GLY A 146 9.90 11.04 -3.15
N ALA A 147 10.04 12.36 -2.94
CA ALA A 147 11.27 13.08 -3.25
C ALA A 147 12.47 12.60 -2.40
N MET A 148 12.25 12.27 -1.12
CA MET A 148 13.29 11.69 -0.27
C MET A 148 13.68 10.27 -0.73
N GLY A 149 12.72 9.47 -1.21
CA GLY A 149 12.97 8.17 -1.82
C GLY A 149 13.77 8.27 -3.14
N LEU A 150 13.52 9.29 -3.97
CA LEU A 150 14.35 9.55 -5.15
C LEU A 150 15.80 9.92 -4.77
N MET A 151 15.98 10.66 -3.67
CA MET A 151 17.31 10.95 -3.12
C MET A 151 18.02 9.68 -2.60
N LEU A 152 17.27 8.75 -2.01
CA LEU A 152 17.80 7.41 -1.67
C LEU A 152 18.26 6.68 -2.93
N VAL A 153 17.45 6.61 -3.97
CA VAL A 153 17.83 5.95 -5.24
C VAL A 153 19.11 6.57 -5.81
N ALA A 154 19.21 7.91 -5.82
CA ALA A 154 20.43 8.61 -6.22
C ALA A 154 21.64 8.27 -5.32
N ALA A 155 21.42 8.13 -4.00
CA ALA A 155 22.46 7.71 -3.05
C ALA A 155 22.94 6.27 -3.31
N LEU A 156 22.03 5.34 -3.63
CA LEU A 156 22.37 3.96 -3.96
C LEU A 156 23.16 3.87 -5.26
N VAL A 157 22.68 4.49 -6.34
CA VAL A 157 23.37 4.50 -7.65
C VAL A 157 24.77 5.10 -7.51
N SER A 158 24.88 6.25 -6.84
CA SER A 158 26.19 6.87 -6.59
C SER A 158 27.07 6.03 -5.67
N GLY A 159 26.49 5.34 -4.68
CA GLY A 159 27.19 4.39 -3.80
C GLY A 159 27.81 3.23 -4.56
N VAL A 160 27.06 2.61 -5.48
CA VAL A 160 27.55 1.53 -6.36
C VAL A 160 28.73 1.99 -7.21
N VAL A 161 28.61 3.18 -7.83
CA VAL A 161 29.69 3.76 -8.64
C VAL A 161 30.95 4.01 -7.81
N LEU A 162 30.79 4.39 -6.54
CA LEU A 162 31.90 4.60 -5.61
C LEU A 162 32.45 3.28 -5.03
N TYR A 163 31.65 2.23 -4.92
CA TYR A 163 32.04 0.98 -4.27
C TYR A 163 33.30 0.36 -4.90
N ALA A 164 33.30 0.21 -6.23
CA ALA A 164 34.39 -0.44 -6.97
C ALA A 164 35.79 0.19 -6.71
N PRO A 165 36.01 1.51 -6.87
CA PRO A 165 37.33 2.09 -6.63
C PRO A 165 37.80 2.00 -5.16
N PHE A 166 36.89 1.96 -4.19
CA PHE A 166 37.22 1.87 -2.76
C PHE A 166 37.45 0.44 -2.28
N MET A 167 36.72 -0.55 -2.81
CA MET A 167 36.74 -1.94 -2.33
C MET A 167 37.59 -2.88 -3.18
N ARG A 168 38.06 -2.48 -4.38
CA ARG A 168 38.87 -3.34 -5.28
C ARG A 168 40.14 -3.96 -4.69
N ARG A 169 40.62 -3.50 -3.53
CA ARG A 169 41.85 -3.99 -2.88
C ARG A 169 41.57 -4.84 -1.64
N LEU A 170 40.30 -5.07 -1.31
CA LEU A 170 39.89 -5.83 -0.14
C LEU A 170 39.05 -7.03 -0.61
N PRO A 171 39.26 -8.23 -0.04
CA PRO A 171 38.31 -9.32 -0.21
C PRO A 171 36.91 -8.90 0.23
N PHE A 172 35.88 -9.43 -0.43
CA PHE A 172 34.49 -9.22 -0.03
C PHE A 172 34.29 -9.66 1.44
N GLY A 173 33.50 -8.91 2.21
CA GLY A 173 33.27 -9.20 3.63
C GLY A 173 34.37 -8.73 4.59
N THR A 174 35.45 -8.09 4.12
CA THR A 174 36.52 -7.64 5.01
C THR A 174 36.08 -6.49 5.91
N VAL A 175 36.01 -6.73 7.23
CA VAL A 175 35.86 -5.70 8.26
C VAL A 175 37.15 -5.59 9.06
N ARG A 176 37.83 -4.44 9.01
CA ARG A 176 39.16 -4.28 9.62
C ARG A 176 39.06 -3.96 11.11
N ALA A 177 38.81 -4.98 11.94
CA ALA A 177 38.58 -4.85 13.38
C ALA A 177 39.70 -4.13 14.16
N SER A 178 40.96 -4.29 13.74
CA SER A 178 42.13 -3.66 14.38
C SER A 178 42.32 -2.18 14.03
N LYS A 179 41.53 -1.60 13.12
CA LYS A 179 41.63 -0.19 12.73
C LYS A 179 40.76 0.71 13.61
N ALA A 180 41.05 2.01 13.55
CA ALA A 180 40.28 3.05 14.24
C ALA A 180 38.77 2.95 13.94
N ALA A 181 37.94 3.32 14.91
CA ALA A 181 36.48 3.17 14.83
C ALA A 181 35.87 3.71 13.53
N ARG A 182 36.32 4.86 13.05
CA ARG A 182 35.88 5.45 11.77
C ARG A 182 36.10 4.52 10.57
N THR A 183 37.23 3.81 10.53
CA THR A 183 37.53 2.87 9.44
C THR A 183 36.63 1.65 9.53
N ARG A 184 36.37 1.14 10.75
CA ARG A 184 35.45 0.02 10.96
C ARG A 184 34.03 0.34 10.52
N TRP A 185 33.52 1.51 10.92
CA TRP A 185 32.19 1.95 10.50
C TRP A 185 32.07 2.18 9.00
N LEU A 186 33.15 2.60 8.34
CA LEU A 186 33.20 2.68 6.88
C LEU A 186 33.13 1.28 6.24
N ASP A 187 33.85 0.31 6.80
CA ASP A 187 33.81 -1.07 6.33
C ASP A 187 32.42 -1.68 6.51
N TYR A 188 31.77 -1.46 7.66
CA TYR A 188 30.38 -1.88 7.90
C TYR A 188 29.38 -1.20 6.95
N HIS A 189 29.50 0.11 6.75
CA HIS A 189 28.64 0.86 5.82
C HIS A 189 28.74 0.30 4.39
N ASN A 190 29.95 0.01 3.93
CA ASN A 190 30.17 -0.57 2.60
C ASN A 190 29.68 -2.02 2.50
N LEU A 191 29.91 -2.84 3.53
CA LEU A 191 29.53 -4.25 3.55
C LEU A 191 28.00 -4.39 3.59
N LEU A 192 27.34 -3.76 4.56
CA LEU A 192 25.89 -3.81 4.66
C LEU A 192 25.26 -3.17 3.42
N GLY A 193 25.79 -2.03 2.96
CA GLY A 193 25.27 -1.34 1.78
C GLY A 193 25.30 -2.18 0.49
N VAL A 194 26.34 -3.00 0.27
CA VAL A 194 26.38 -3.88 -0.90
C VAL A 194 25.53 -5.14 -0.72
N VAL A 195 25.45 -5.69 0.49
CA VAL A 195 24.66 -6.89 0.81
C VAL A 195 23.16 -6.59 0.69
N THR A 196 22.71 -5.42 1.16
CA THR A 196 21.30 -5.03 1.10
C THR A 196 20.92 -4.27 -0.16
N LEU A 197 21.89 -3.93 -1.04
CA LEU A 197 21.71 -3.04 -2.20
C LEU A 197 20.45 -3.35 -3.02
N ALA A 198 20.30 -4.61 -3.44
CA ALA A 198 19.19 -5.02 -4.30
C ALA A 198 17.84 -4.81 -3.60
N TRP A 199 17.77 -5.19 -2.33
CA TRP A 199 16.56 -5.04 -1.53
C TRP A 199 16.22 -3.57 -1.26
N VAL A 200 17.18 -2.75 -0.81
CA VAL A 200 16.95 -1.32 -0.55
C VAL A 200 16.58 -0.58 -1.83
N LEU A 201 17.14 -0.98 -2.99
CA LEU A 201 16.77 -0.40 -4.27
C LEU A 201 15.34 -0.75 -4.65
N VAL A 202 14.91 -2.00 -4.48
CA VAL A 202 13.53 -2.43 -4.75
C VAL A 202 12.57 -1.71 -3.80
N VAL A 203 12.75 -1.84 -2.49
CA VAL A 203 11.86 -1.24 -1.47
C VAL A 203 11.84 0.28 -1.58
N GLY A 204 12.98 0.92 -1.81
CA GLY A 204 13.07 2.36 -2.00
C GLY A 204 12.35 2.84 -3.27
N THR A 205 12.51 2.13 -4.38
CA THR A 205 11.84 2.50 -5.65
C THR A 205 10.34 2.25 -5.57
N THR A 206 9.91 1.13 -4.98
CA THR A 206 8.49 0.83 -4.79
C THR A 206 7.83 1.77 -3.80
N GLY A 207 8.56 2.22 -2.77
CA GLY A 207 8.11 3.28 -1.87
C GLY A 207 7.83 4.59 -2.61
N VAL A 208 8.73 5.00 -3.52
CA VAL A 208 8.49 6.18 -4.39
C VAL A 208 7.24 6.00 -5.24
N VAL A 209 7.03 4.82 -5.84
CA VAL A 209 5.81 4.54 -6.61
C VAL A 209 4.56 4.63 -5.73
N ASN A 210 4.60 4.08 -4.51
CA ASN A 210 3.49 4.12 -3.56
C ASN A 210 3.10 5.56 -3.18
N THR A 211 4.06 6.49 -3.10
CA THR A 211 3.75 7.92 -2.82
C THR A 211 2.96 8.61 -3.94
N LEU A 212 2.90 7.99 -5.13
CA LEU A 212 2.11 8.46 -6.26
C LEU A 212 0.74 7.78 -6.34
N ALA A 213 0.35 6.97 -5.35
CA ALA A 213 -0.91 6.23 -5.37
C ALA A 213 -2.13 7.13 -5.60
N THR A 214 -2.26 8.22 -4.82
CA THR A 214 -3.37 9.16 -4.94
C THR A 214 -3.48 9.79 -6.33
N PRO A 215 -2.42 10.42 -6.90
CA PRO A 215 -2.52 10.98 -8.25
C PRO A 215 -2.68 9.92 -9.34
N ILE A 216 -2.08 8.73 -9.20
CA ILE A 216 -2.28 7.61 -10.13
C ILE A 216 -3.74 7.19 -10.18
N ILE A 217 -4.35 6.99 -9.01
CA ILE A 217 -5.76 6.58 -8.89
C ILE A 217 -6.68 7.70 -9.39
N ALA A 218 -6.39 8.96 -9.07
CA ALA A 218 -7.17 10.10 -9.57
C ALA A 218 -7.11 10.21 -11.10
N PHE A 219 -5.93 10.04 -11.69
CA PHE A 219 -5.76 10.05 -13.15
C PHE A 219 -6.47 8.87 -13.83
N TRP A 220 -6.40 7.68 -13.24
CA TRP A 220 -7.14 6.50 -13.72
C TRP A 220 -8.65 6.76 -13.71
N LYS A 221 -9.18 7.32 -12.62
CA LYS A 221 -10.59 7.70 -12.51
C LYS A 221 -11.00 8.71 -13.59
N ASP A 222 -10.16 9.71 -13.86
CA ASP A 222 -10.50 10.75 -14.83
C ASP A 222 -10.49 10.25 -16.29
N THR A 223 -9.73 9.21 -16.59
CA THR A 223 -9.52 8.71 -17.96
C THR A 223 -10.29 7.42 -18.24
N ALA A 224 -9.90 6.33 -17.58
CA ALA A 224 -10.41 4.99 -17.87
C ALA A 224 -11.89 4.84 -17.48
N LEU A 225 -12.34 5.48 -16.38
CA LEU A 225 -13.76 5.45 -16.01
C LEU A 225 -14.61 6.28 -16.98
N LYS A 226 -14.11 7.43 -17.45
CA LYS A 226 -14.82 8.25 -18.43
C LYS A 226 -14.97 7.56 -19.78
N GLU A 227 -13.95 6.87 -20.29
CA GLU A 227 -14.06 6.10 -21.53
C GLU A 227 -15.16 5.04 -21.47
N LEU A 228 -15.37 4.43 -20.29
CA LEU A 228 -16.45 3.46 -20.05
C LEU A 228 -17.84 4.11 -19.93
N THR A 229 -17.92 5.42 -19.66
CA THR A 229 -19.20 6.18 -19.56
C THR A 229 -19.77 6.67 -20.88
N VAL A 230 -18.94 6.86 -21.92
CA VAL A 230 -19.37 7.48 -23.20
C VAL A 230 -20.50 6.68 -23.89
N ALA A 231 -20.68 5.41 -23.53
CA ALA A 231 -21.73 4.55 -24.08
C ALA A 231 -23.12 4.68 -23.40
N TYR A 232 -23.30 5.52 -22.37
CA TYR A 232 -24.52 5.52 -21.55
C TYR A 232 -25.13 6.93 -21.33
N ASP A 233 -26.42 7.07 -21.65
CA ASP A 233 -27.09 8.39 -21.78
C ASP A 233 -27.81 8.93 -20.52
N ALA A 234 -28.10 8.14 -19.47
CA ALA A 234 -28.88 8.61 -18.29
C ALA A 234 -28.68 7.83 -16.97
N PRO A 235 -28.44 8.49 -15.80
CA PRO A 235 -28.10 7.85 -14.52
C PRO A 235 -29.06 6.73 -14.10
N ALA A 236 -28.56 5.68 -13.45
CA ALA A 236 -29.42 4.60 -12.91
C ALA A 236 -30.10 5.06 -11.60
N PRO A 237 -31.45 5.18 -11.55
CA PRO A 237 -32.15 5.65 -10.35
C PRO A 237 -31.91 4.70 -9.15
N ALA A 238 -31.64 5.27 -7.97
CA ALA A 238 -31.29 4.49 -6.77
C ALA A 238 -32.33 3.42 -6.37
N GLY A 239 -33.63 3.63 -6.67
CA GLY A 239 -34.72 2.74 -6.28
C GLY A 239 -35.16 1.68 -7.32
N ARG A 240 -34.47 1.55 -8.46
CA ARG A 240 -34.79 0.55 -9.51
C ARG A 240 -33.55 -0.20 -10.00
N ARG A 241 -32.63 -0.49 -9.08
CA ARG A 241 -31.43 -1.24 -9.43
C ARG A 241 -31.71 -2.74 -9.42
N ALA A 242 -30.99 -3.46 -10.29
CA ALA A 242 -30.94 -4.91 -10.27
C ALA A 242 -30.29 -5.42 -8.97
N SER A 243 -30.55 -6.67 -8.62
CA SER A 243 -29.95 -7.34 -7.47
C SER A 243 -28.41 -7.23 -7.50
N LEU A 244 -27.84 -6.74 -6.40
CA LEU A 244 -26.39 -6.65 -6.21
C LEU A 244 -25.76 -8.04 -6.16
N ASP A 245 -26.41 -8.97 -5.46
CA ASP A 245 -25.92 -10.36 -5.37
C ASP A 245 -25.85 -11.01 -6.76
N ALA A 246 -26.88 -10.85 -7.58
CA ALA A 246 -26.88 -11.36 -8.95
C ALA A 246 -25.82 -10.67 -9.83
N ALA A 247 -25.62 -9.36 -9.67
CA ALA A 247 -24.58 -8.61 -10.38
C ALA A 247 -23.18 -9.12 -10.03
N VAL A 248 -22.89 -9.31 -8.73
CA VAL A 248 -21.60 -9.83 -8.25
C VAL A 248 -21.37 -11.26 -8.73
N LYS A 249 -22.37 -12.14 -8.62
CA LYS A 249 -22.28 -13.52 -9.13
C LYS A 249 -22.02 -13.57 -10.64
N ARG A 250 -22.69 -12.71 -11.42
CA ARG A 250 -22.45 -12.59 -12.87
C ARG A 250 -21.03 -12.11 -13.17
N ALA A 251 -20.54 -11.11 -12.42
CA ALA A 251 -19.18 -10.61 -12.56
C ALA A 251 -18.14 -11.70 -12.22
N GLN A 252 -18.37 -12.46 -11.15
CA GLN A 252 -17.50 -13.55 -10.72
C GLN A 252 -17.48 -14.70 -11.72
N ALA A 253 -18.62 -15.02 -12.34
CA ALA A 253 -18.68 -16.00 -13.43
C ALA A 253 -17.88 -15.58 -14.67
N ALA A 254 -17.75 -14.28 -14.92
CA ALA A 254 -16.95 -13.73 -16.02
C ALA A 254 -15.44 -13.68 -15.71
N LEU A 255 -15.06 -13.72 -14.43
CA LEU A 255 -13.69 -13.66 -13.94
C LEU A 255 -13.37 -14.88 -13.03
N PRO A 256 -13.42 -16.11 -13.56
CA PRO A 256 -13.13 -17.30 -12.76
C PRO A 256 -11.69 -17.29 -12.26
N GLY A 257 -11.47 -17.72 -11.01
CA GLY A 257 -10.14 -17.71 -10.38
C GLY A 257 -9.70 -16.35 -9.83
N MET A 258 -10.64 -15.41 -9.66
CA MET A 258 -10.40 -14.16 -8.94
C MET A 258 -11.29 -14.05 -7.71
N THR A 259 -10.77 -13.37 -6.70
CA THR A 259 -11.45 -13.12 -5.42
C THR A 259 -12.09 -11.74 -5.44
N LEU A 260 -13.32 -11.65 -4.93
CA LEU A 260 -14.05 -10.40 -4.82
C LEU A 260 -13.40 -9.49 -3.77
N GLN A 261 -13.05 -8.26 -4.15
CA GLN A 261 -12.36 -7.31 -3.28
C GLN A 261 -13.32 -6.26 -2.71
N PHE A 262 -14.01 -5.55 -3.60
CA PHE A 262 -14.96 -4.50 -3.21
C PHE A 262 -15.93 -4.19 -4.36
N VAL A 263 -17.07 -3.61 -4.03
CA VAL A 263 -18.04 -3.06 -4.99
C VAL A 263 -18.17 -1.56 -4.77
N ALA A 264 -18.10 -0.80 -5.86
CA ALA A 264 -18.46 0.61 -5.89
C ALA A 264 -19.82 0.79 -6.54
N PHE A 265 -20.72 1.50 -5.85
CA PHE A 265 -22.08 1.74 -6.30
C PHE A 265 -22.14 2.87 -7.32
N PRO A 266 -23.20 2.92 -8.15
CA PRO A 266 -23.36 4.02 -9.09
C PRO A 266 -23.36 5.39 -8.41
N GLY A 267 -22.57 6.32 -8.94
CA GLY A 267 -22.37 7.69 -8.42
C GLY A 267 -21.31 7.83 -7.33
N SER A 268 -20.61 6.75 -6.97
CA SER A 268 -19.48 6.78 -6.05
C SER A 268 -18.16 7.12 -6.76
N THR A 269 -17.12 7.47 -6.01
CA THR A 269 -15.80 7.88 -6.56
C THR A 269 -15.06 6.77 -7.34
N TYR A 270 -15.55 5.53 -7.30
CA TYR A 270 -14.94 4.38 -7.98
C TYR A 270 -15.88 3.73 -9.00
N SER A 271 -17.04 4.34 -9.29
CA SER A 271 -17.96 3.88 -10.33
C SER A 271 -18.57 5.04 -11.11
N THR A 272 -19.16 4.72 -12.24
CA THR A 272 -19.98 5.64 -13.04
C THR A 272 -21.34 5.89 -12.39
N ASP A 273 -22.17 6.77 -12.94
CA ASP A 273 -23.56 6.96 -12.48
C ASP A 273 -24.53 5.82 -12.86
N HIS A 274 -24.06 4.78 -13.56
CA HIS A 274 -24.89 3.70 -14.09
C HIS A 274 -24.49 2.30 -13.64
N HIS A 275 -23.23 2.09 -13.25
CA HIS A 275 -22.69 0.75 -13.07
C HIS A 275 -22.46 0.41 -11.61
N TYR A 276 -22.66 -0.87 -11.27
CA TYR A 276 -21.90 -1.47 -10.20
C TYR A 276 -20.49 -1.75 -10.74
N ALA A 277 -19.48 -1.13 -10.15
CA ALA A 277 -18.10 -1.49 -10.43
C ALA A 277 -17.66 -2.52 -9.39
N VAL A 278 -17.58 -3.78 -9.83
CA VAL A 278 -17.22 -4.94 -9.01
C VAL A 278 -15.73 -5.22 -9.22
N PHE A 279 -14.93 -5.01 -8.20
CA PHE A 279 -13.48 -5.16 -8.27
C PHE A 279 -13.05 -6.51 -7.72
N PHE A 280 -12.24 -7.20 -8.50
CA PHE A 280 -11.65 -8.48 -8.13
C PHE A 280 -10.13 -8.36 -8.03
N HIS A 281 -9.48 -9.21 -7.26
CA HIS A 281 -8.03 -9.41 -7.33
C HIS A 281 -7.70 -10.88 -7.64
N GLY A 282 -6.47 -11.14 -8.09
CA GLY A 282 -6.05 -12.52 -8.34
C GLY A 282 -5.89 -13.31 -7.04
N ASP A 283 -6.02 -14.62 -7.12
CA ASP A 283 -6.03 -15.57 -5.99
C ASP A 283 -4.64 -16.03 -5.52
N THR A 284 -3.56 -15.59 -6.19
CA THR A 284 -2.17 -15.91 -5.81
C THR A 284 -1.50 -14.76 -5.03
N PRO A 285 -0.45 -15.04 -4.23
CA PRO A 285 0.30 -14.00 -3.51
C PRO A 285 0.88 -12.89 -4.39
N LEU A 286 1.20 -13.18 -5.65
CA LEU A 286 1.72 -12.19 -6.60
C LEU A 286 0.61 -11.32 -7.21
N THR A 287 -0.59 -11.88 -7.36
CA THR A 287 -1.72 -11.24 -8.03
C THR A 287 -2.75 -10.64 -7.07
N LYS A 288 -2.59 -10.83 -5.76
CA LYS A 288 -3.54 -10.36 -4.72
C LYS A 288 -3.73 -8.83 -4.68
N HIS A 289 -2.77 -8.07 -5.20
CA HIS A 289 -2.88 -6.60 -5.35
C HIS A 289 -3.24 -6.15 -6.77
N MET A 290 -3.35 -7.09 -7.72
CA MET A 290 -3.70 -6.80 -9.11
C MET A 290 -5.22 -6.76 -9.26
N THR A 291 -5.78 -5.57 -9.16
CA THR A 291 -7.22 -5.39 -9.24
C THR A 291 -7.72 -5.41 -10.68
N THR A 292 -8.86 -6.04 -10.93
CA THR A 292 -9.58 -6.07 -12.21
C THR A 292 -11.05 -5.68 -11.97
N PRO A 293 -11.50 -4.51 -12.46
CA PRO A 293 -12.91 -4.12 -12.38
C PRO A 293 -13.76 -4.77 -13.48
N ALA A 294 -14.91 -5.31 -13.07
CA ALA A 294 -16.03 -5.66 -13.91
C ALA A 294 -17.16 -4.63 -13.70
N LEU A 295 -17.62 -4.00 -14.78
CA LEU A 295 -18.74 -3.08 -14.76
C LEU A 295 -20.02 -3.83 -15.10
N ILE A 296 -20.99 -3.78 -14.20
CA ILE A 296 -22.33 -4.33 -14.37
C ILE A 296 -23.33 -3.18 -14.48
N ASP A 297 -24.19 -3.16 -15.51
CA ASP A 297 -25.26 -2.16 -15.63
C ASP A 297 -26.20 -2.33 -14.44
N ALA A 298 -26.32 -1.28 -13.60
CA ALA A 298 -27.03 -1.39 -12.34
C ALA A 298 -28.55 -1.49 -12.49
N ARG A 299 -29.12 -1.28 -13.68
CA ARG A 299 -30.57 -1.38 -13.93
C ARG A 299 -30.96 -2.76 -14.45
N THR A 300 -30.13 -3.34 -15.30
CA THR A 300 -30.39 -4.64 -15.96
C THR A 300 -29.67 -5.79 -15.27
N GLY A 301 -28.57 -5.51 -14.57
CA GLY A 301 -27.66 -6.51 -14.03
C GLY A 301 -26.73 -7.11 -15.07
N GLU A 302 -26.76 -6.69 -16.33
CA GLU A 302 -25.92 -7.24 -17.41
C GLU A 302 -24.46 -6.79 -17.30
N LEU A 303 -23.53 -7.68 -17.68
CA LEU A 303 -22.11 -7.36 -17.72
C LEU A 303 -21.85 -6.40 -18.89
N ALA A 304 -21.50 -5.16 -18.56
CA ALA A 304 -21.22 -4.12 -19.55
C ALA A 304 -19.78 -4.22 -20.08
N ALA A 305 -18.80 -4.37 -19.18
CA ALA A 305 -17.39 -4.43 -19.55
C ALA A 305 -16.53 -5.06 -18.45
N VAL A 306 -15.40 -5.64 -18.85
CA VAL A 306 -14.27 -5.92 -17.96
C VAL A 306 -13.14 -5.00 -18.39
N ALA A 307 -12.74 -4.08 -17.52
CA ALA A 307 -11.72 -3.11 -17.88
C ALA A 307 -10.33 -3.59 -17.44
N SER A 308 -9.41 -3.70 -18.39
CA SER A 308 -8.02 -4.01 -18.07
C SER A 308 -7.38 -2.80 -17.38
N MET A 309 -6.71 -3.02 -16.25
CA MET A 309 -6.00 -1.93 -15.59
C MET A 309 -4.85 -1.40 -16.46
N PRO A 310 -4.73 -0.07 -16.62
CA PRO A 310 -3.60 0.55 -17.31
C PRO A 310 -2.25 0.19 -16.65
N TRP A 311 -1.18 0.25 -17.43
CA TRP A 311 0.16 -0.14 -16.98
C TRP A 311 0.60 0.61 -15.72
N TYR A 312 0.26 1.89 -15.58
CA TYR A 312 0.68 2.72 -14.45
C TYR A 312 -0.04 2.32 -13.14
N VAL A 313 -1.28 1.83 -13.22
CA VAL A 313 -1.98 1.26 -12.06
C VAL A 313 -1.42 -0.13 -11.74
N LYS A 314 -1.11 -0.94 -12.76
CA LYS A 314 -0.43 -2.23 -12.56
C LYS A 314 0.94 -2.07 -11.89
N THR A 315 1.70 -1.04 -12.26
CA THR A 315 2.98 -0.73 -11.61
C THR A 315 2.80 -0.39 -10.12
N LEU A 316 1.78 0.39 -9.77
CA LEU A 316 1.42 0.66 -8.38
C LEU A 316 0.98 -0.62 -7.63
N SER A 317 0.12 -1.44 -8.25
CA SER A 317 -0.30 -2.73 -7.69
C SER A 317 0.88 -3.67 -7.43
N LEU A 318 1.87 -3.69 -8.33
CA LEU A 318 3.06 -4.54 -8.17
C LEU A 318 4.08 -3.96 -7.17
N SER A 319 4.12 -2.64 -6.99
CA SER A 319 5.04 -2.01 -6.04
C SER A 319 4.67 -2.31 -4.60
N GLN A 320 3.38 -2.41 -4.30
CA GLN A 320 2.85 -2.71 -2.96
C GLN A 320 3.44 -3.99 -2.33
N PRO A 321 3.28 -5.20 -2.90
CA PRO A 321 3.79 -6.42 -2.28
C PRO A 321 5.32 -6.40 -2.16
N LEU A 322 6.02 -5.83 -3.16
CA LEU A 322 7.47 -5.71 -3.15
C LEU A 322 7.98 -4.75 -2.07
N HIS A 323 7.19 -3.74 -1.68
CA HIS A 323 7.49 -2.84 -0.58
C HIS A 323 7.19 -3.50 0.78
N PHE A 324 6.00 -4.10 0.92
CA PHE A 324 5.49 -4.61 2.20
C PHE A 324 6.11 -5.95 2.61
N GLY A 325 6.49 -6.81 1.66
CA GLY A 325 7.01 -8.14 1.97
C GLY A 325 5.96 -9.12 2.51
N ASP A 326 4.69 -8.90 2.16
CA ASP A 326 3.52 -9.59 2.72
C ASP A 326 3.03 -10.79 1.85
N TYR A 327 3.87 -11.26 0.92
CA TYR A 327 3.55 -12.35 -0.01
C TYR A 327 4.27 -13.67 0.31
N GLY A 328 5.19 -13.68 1.29
CA GLY A 328 5.99 -14.86 1.67
C GLY A 328 5.79 -15.30 3.12
N GLY A 329 4.71 -14.87 3.77
CA GLY A 329 4.38 -15.19 5.16
C GLY A 329 5.41 -14.69 6.17
N LEU A 330 5.36 -15.24 7.38
CA LEU A 330 6.17 -14.78 8.52
C LEU A 330 7.69 -14.87 8.26
N GLY A 331 8.14 -15.91 7.54
CA GLY A 331 9.56 -16.07 7.20
C GLY A 331 10.11 -14.90 6.37
N LEU A 332 9.33 -14.43 5.38
CA LEU A 332 9.70 -13.28 4.56
C LEU A 332 9.69 -11.99 5.38
N LYS A 333 8.69 -11.80 6.25
CA LYS A 333 8.59 -10.67 7.17
C LYS A 333 9.83 -10.55 8.07
N ILE A 334 10.32 -11.67 8.61
CA ILE A 334 11.55 -11.71 9.42
C ILE A 334 12.77 -11.27 8.58
N VAL A 335 12.89 -11.75 7.33
CA VAL A 335 13.97 -11.32 6.43
C VAL A 335 13.88 -9.82 6.14
N TRP A 336 12.67 -9.31 5.88
CA TRP A 336 12.41 -7.87 5.69
C TRP A 336 12.86 -7.06 6.90
N ALA A 337 12.49 -7.49 8.11
CA ALA A 337 12.88 -6.84 9.36
C ALA A 337 14.41 -6.80 9.55
N LEU A 338 15.11 -7.90 9.26
CA LEU A 338 16.57 -7.96 9.38
C LEU A 338 17.27 -7.04 8.36
N LEU A 339 16.75 -6.97 7.13
CA LEU A 339 17.26 -6.08 6.07
C LEU A 339 16.97 -4.61 6.39
N ASP A 340 15.83 -4.32 7.00
CA ASP A 340 15.50 -2.97 7.48
C ASP A 340 16.41 -2.54 8.64
N ILE A 341 16.63 -3.41 9.63
CA ILE A 341 17.59 -3.17 10.73
C ILE A 341 19.01 -2.91 10.16
N ALA A 342 19.45 -3.71 9.18
CA ALA A 342 20.72 -3.47 8.52
C ALA A 342 20.75 -2.09 7.82
N THR A 343 19.63 -1.66 7.24
CA THR A 343 19.46 -0.34 6.61
C THR A 343 19.51 0.79 7.62
N ILE A 344 18.89 0.64 8.79
CA ILE A 344 19.03 1.57 9.93
C ILE A 344 20.50 1.73 10.31
N VAL A 345 21.26 0.63 10.40
CA VAL A 345 22.70 0.67 10.69
C VAL A 345 23.49 1.39 9.59
N ILE A 346 23.13 1.21 8.31
CA ILE A 346 23.74 1.93 7.18
C ILE A 346 23.49 3.45 7.31
N LEU A 347 22.26 3.86 7.60
CA LEU A 347 21.90 5.28 7.75
C LEU A 347 22.64 5.93 8.92
N ILE A 348 22.64 5.28 10.09
CA ILE A 348 23.35 5.75 11.28
C ILE A 348 24.87 5.82 11.03
N SER A 349 25.44 4.78 10.41
CA SER A 349 26.87 4.77 10.09
C SER A 349 27.26 5.85 9.08
N GLY A 350 26.41 6.13 8.08
CA GLY A 350 26.61 7.23 7.14
C GLY A 350 26.68 8.59 7.83
N LEU A 351 25.73 8.87 8.73
CA LEU A 351 25.71 10.10 9.53
C LEU A 351 26.93 10.20 10.45
N TYR A 352 27.27 9.11 11.14
CA TYR A 352 28.46 9.03 11.97
C TYR A 352 29.75 9.34 11.19
N LEU A 353 29.92 8.75 9.99
CA LEU A 353 31.11 8.97 9.15
C LEU A 353 31.23 10.43 8.68
N TRP A 354 30.11 11.09 8.44
CA TRP A 354 30.06 12.51 8.10
C TRP A 354 30.45 13.40 9.29
N LEU A 355 29.91 13.15 10.48
CA LEU A 355 30.24 13.88 11.71
C LEU A 355 31.70 13.68 12.11
N ALA A 356 32.18 12.43 12.09
CA ALA A 356 33.54 12.07 12.45
C ALA A 356 34.59 12.68 11.50
N LYS A 357 34.24 12.95 10.23
CA LYS A 357 35.13 13.64 9.29
C LYS A 357 35.31 15.13 9.63
N ARG A 358 34.33 15.78 10.26
CA ARG A 358 34.40 17.19 10.68
C ARG A 358 35.23 17.40 11.94
N ARG A 359 35.35 16.37 12.79
CA ARG A 359 36.26 16.33 13.95
C ARG A 359 37.69 16.01 13.48
N LYS A 360 38.34 16.92 12.75
CA LYS A 360 39.81 16.94 12.76
C LYS A 360 40.25 17.69 14.03
N PRO A 361 41.25 17.20 14.79
CA PRO A 361 41.87 17.97 15.85
C PRO A 361 42.45 19.26 15.25
N ALA A 362 42.33 20.36 15.99
CA ALA A 362 43.13 21.56 15.78
C ALA A 362 44.63 21.24 15.95
#